data_AF-A0A2H6H1V6-F1
#
_entry.id   AF-A0A2H6H1V6-F1
#
_cell.length_a   1.000
_cell.length_b   1.000
_cell.length_c   1.000
_cell.angle_alpha   90.00
_cell.angle_beta   90.00
_cell.angle_gamma   90.00
#
_symmetry.space_group_name_H-M   'P 1'
#
loop_
_entity.id
_entity.type
_entity.pdbx_description
1 polymer ?
#
loop_
_entity_poly.entity_id
_entity_poly.type
_entity_poly.pdbx_seq_one_letter_code
_entity_poly.pdbx_strand_id
1 'polypeptide(L)'
;MNRKIKGLIEVLIIVTLFLLFSYLVQKNISYFESLIVNDVLGILVFIFIEFISIVVAPVTTLPLIPIASNLWGWVLTGLISIFAWSFGAWVAFVIGRKYGVQIIKKFISLKDIYRIEKKVPEESLFWTVVLLRLITPVDILSYALGIFTKMDIRTYLFATIIGITPFAFIFAYLGSVPIQYQIISFLAFGVLILIGWVVRIIYKKYFK
;
A
#
# COMPACT_ATOMS: atom_id res chain seq x y z
N MET A 1 -16.52 -18.73 2.67
CA MET A 1 -15.39 -18.75 1.72
C MET A 1 -14.07 -18.84 2.49
N ASN A 2 -13.11 -19.65 2.04
CA ASN A 2 -11.79 -19.80 2.70
C ASN A 2 -11.02 -18.46 2.68
N ARG A 3 -10.38 -18.05 3.79
CA ARG A 3 -9.60 -16.79 3.87
C ARG A 3 -8.55 -16.66 2.77
N LYS A 4 -7.92 -17.77 2.37
CA LYS A 4 -6.93 -17.78 1.28
C LYS A 4 -7.56 -17.47 -0.08
N ILE A 5 -8.75 -18.02 -0.33
CA ILE A 5 -9.50 -17.80 -1.58
C ILE A 5 -9.93 -16.33 -1.65
N LYS A 6 -10.36 -15.74 -0.53
CA LYS A 6 -10.71 -14.32 -0.47
C LYS A 6 -9.54 -13.41 -0.86
N GLY A 7 -8.35 -13.63 -0.27
CA GLY A 7 -7.17 -12.83 -0.60
C GLY A 7 -6.73 -12.97 -2.06
N LEU A 8 -6.84 -14.17 -2.64
CA LEU A 8 -6.55 -14.37 -4.07
C LEU A 8 -7.53 -13.58 -4.96
N ILE A 9 -8.82 -13.60 -4.64
CA ILE A 9 -9.85 -12.84 -5.36
C ILE A 9 -9.57 -11.34 -5.26
N GLU A 10 -9.24 -10.83 -4.07
CA GLU A 10 -8.90 -9.41 -3.87
C GLU A 10 -7.70 -9.00 -4.75
N VAL A 11 -6.62 -9.80 -4.78
CA VAL A 11 -5.45 -9.54 -5.65
C VAL A 11 -5.82 -9.56 -7.13
N LEU A 12 -6.61 -10.55 -7.57
CA LEU A 12 -7.04 -10.64 -8.98
C LEU A 12 -7.91 -9.45 -9.39
N ILE A 13 -8.79 -8.97 -8.52
CA ILE A 13 -9.59 -7.78 -8.75
C ILE A 13 -8.68 -6.56 -8.91
N ILE A 14 -7.72 -6.36 -8.01
CA ILE A 14 -6.79 -5.22 -8.06
C ILE A 14 -5.99 -5.24 -9.36
N VAL A 15 -5.41 -6.38 -9.74
CA VAL A 15 -4.65 -6.53 -10.98
C VAL A 15 -5.53 -6.27 -12.20
N THR A 16 -6.75 -6.80 -12.20
CA THR A 16 -7.70 -6.59 -13.31
C THR A 16 -8.08 -5.12 -13.45
N LEU A 17 -8.38 -4.45 -12.34
CA LEU A 17 -8.71 -3.01 -12.33
C LEU A 17 -7.52 -2.16 -12.77
N PHE A 18 -6.30 -2.48 -12.30
CA PHE A 18 -5.08 -1.81 -12.71
C PHE A 18 -4.88 -1.90 -14.23
N LEU A 19 -4.98 -3.12 -14.79
CA LEU A 19 -4.85 -3.34 -16.23
C LEU A 19 -5.98 -2.68 -17.02
N LEU A 20 -7.21 -2.71 -16.51
CA LEU A 20 -8.36 -2.06 -17.13
C LEU A 20 -8.16 -0.54 -17.20
N PHE A 21 -7.78 0.10 -16.10
CA PHE A 21 -7.58 1.56 -16.06
C PHE A 21 -6.39 1.98 -16.91
N SER A 22 -5.32 1.18 -16.90
CA SER A 22 -4.19 1.32 -17.82
C SER A 22 -4.62 1.25 -19.29
N TYR A 23 -5.42 0.25 -19.67
CA TYR A 23 -5.96 0.14 -21.03
C TYR A 23 -6.81 1.36 -21.41
N LEU A 24 -7.71 1.79 -20.53
CA LEU A 24 -8.63 2.89 -20.77
C LEU A 24 -7.87 4.22 -20.95
N VAL A 25 -6.87 4.50 -20.10
CA VAL A 25 -6.10 5.74 -20.20
C VAL A 25 -5.19 5.73 -21.43
N GLN A 26 -4.49 4.63 -21.71
CA GLN A 26 -3.60 4.54 -22.87
C GLN A 26 -4.36 4.66 -24.20
N LYS A 27 -5.57 4.09 -24.28
CA LYS A 27 -6.40 4.16 -25.49
C LYS A 27 -7.04 5.52 -25.72
N ASN A 28 -7.29 6.29 -24.65
CA ASN A 28 -8.01 7.55 -24.70
C ASN A 28 -7.21 8.71 -24.11
N ILE A 29 -5.87 8.72 -24.26
CA ILE A 29 -5.00 9.66 -23.54
C ILE A 29 -5.39 11.12 -23.78
N SER A 30 -5.72 11.49 -25.02
CA SER A 30 -6.13 12.85 -25.39
C SER A 30 -7.41 13.30 -24.68
N TYR A 31 -8.33 12.37 -24.39
CA TYR A 31 -9.53 12.68 -23.59
C TYR A 31 -9.15 13.00 -22.14
N PHE A 32 -8.29 12.18 -21.52
CA PHE A 32 -7.88 12.42 -20.14
C PHE A 32 -7.00 13.66 -19.99
N GLU A 33 -6.12 13.94 -20.97
CA GLU A 33 -5.39 15.21 -21.03
C GLU A 33 -6.38 16.38 -21.11
N SER A 34 -7.37 16.35 -22.01
CA SER A 34 -8.35 17.44 -22.16
C SER A 34 -9.17 17.74 -20.88
N LEU A 35 -9.32 16.75 -19.99
CA LEU A 35 -10.02 16.90 -18.72
C LEU A 35 -9.15 17.52 -17.62
N ILE A 36 -7.82 17.35 -17.66
CA ILE A 36 -6.93 17.54 -16.51
C ILE A 36 -5.71 18.43 -16.82
N VAL A 37 -5.56 18.93 -18.06
CA VAL A 37 -4.41 19.76 -18.56
C VAL A 37 -4.01 20.95 -17.66
N ASN A 38 -4.89 21.49 -16.81
CA ASN A 38 -4.51 22.44 -15.76
C ASN A 38 -4.15 21.70 -14.45
N ASP A 39 -3.01 21.03 -14.51
CA ASP A 39 -2.50 19.90 -13.72
C ASP A 39 -2.58 19.96 -12.18
N VAL A 40 -2.80 21.13 -11.58
CA VAL A 40 -2.81 21.24 -10.10
C VAL A 40 -4.05 20.60 -9.50
N LEU A 41 -5.23 20.80 -10.09
CA LEU A 41 -6.48 20.29 -9.52
C LEU A 41 -6.53 18.75 -9.58
N GLY A 42 -6.06 18.15 -10.68
CA GLY A 42 -5.98 16.69 -10.82
C GLY A 42 -5.06 16.07 -9.78
N ILE A 43 -3.88 16.66 -9.57
CA ILE A 43 -2.92 16.23 -8.55
C ILE A 43 -3.54 16.34 -7.15
N LEU A 44 -4.22 17.45 -6.84
CA LEU A 44 -4.87 17.63 -5.54
C LEU A 44 -5.99 16.62 -5.31
N VAL A 45 -6.81 16.34 -6.32
CA VAL A 45 -7.87 15.31 -6.24
C VAL A 45 -7.26 13.93 -6.04
N PHE A 46 -6.19 13.60 -6.76
CA PHE A 46 -5.49 12.32 -6.59
C PHE A 46 -4.91 12.19 -5.17
N ILE A 47 -4.19 13.20 -4.68
CA ILE A 47 -3.69 13.24 -3.29
C ILE A 47 -4.83 13.08 -2.29
N PHE A 48 -5.96 13.74 -2.52
CA PHE A 48 -7.12 13.66 -1.63
C PHE A 48 -7.74 12.26 -1.62
N ILE A 49 -7.90 11.62 -2.78
CA ILE A 49 -8.41 10.24 -2.88
C ILE A 49 -7.46 9.27 -2.17
N GLU A 50 -6.16 9.37 -2.42
CA GLU A 50 -5.12 8.57 -1.76
C GLU A 50 -5.09 8.78 -0.24
N PHE A 51 -5.30 10.01 0.22
CA PHE A 51 -5.39 10.33 1.64
C PHE A 51 -6.64 9.69 2.27
N ILE A 52 -7.80 9.84 1.65
CA ILE A 52 -9.08 9.31 2.16
C ILE A 52 -9.09 7.79 2.17
N SER A 53 -8.48 7.14 1.17
CA SER A 53 -8.37 5.68 1.11
C SER A 53 -7.53 5.11 2.26
N ILE A 54 -6.57 5.88 2.79
CA ILE A 54 -5.76 5.45 3.92
C ILE A 54 -6.45 5.72 5.26
N VAL A 55 -7.07 6.90 5.39
CA VAL A 55 -7.60 7.36 6.69
C VAL A 55 -9.01 6.83 6.96
N VAL A 56 -9.91 6.89 5.98
CA VAL A 56 -11.35 6.67 6.18
C VAL A 56 -11.79 5.26 5.82
N ALA A 57 -11.44 4.83 4.62
CA ALA A 57 -11.89 3.57 4.05
C ALA A 57 -10.66 2.80 3.57
N PRO A 58 -10.02 1.96 4.41
CA PRO A 58 -8.81 1.20 4.09
C PRO A 58 -9.01 0.33 2.85
N VAL A 59 -8.81 0.95 1.69
CA VAL A 59 -9.11 0.45 0.35
C VAL A 59 -7.92 0.82 -0.51
N THR A 60 -7.50 -0.12 -1.34
CA THR A 60 -6.37 0.11 -2.24
C THR A 60 -6.77 1.00 -3.42
N THR A 61 -5.92 1.98 -3.67
CA THR A 61 -5.97 2.94 -4.78
C THR A 61 -4.98 2.59 -5.89
N LEU A 62 -4.27 1.46 -5.78
CA LEU A 62 -3.31 1.00 -6.80
C LEU A 62 -3.85 1.06 -8.24
N PRO A 63 -5.12 0.72 -8.53
CA PRO A 63 -5.66 0.84 -9.88
C PRO A 63 -5.69 2.26 -10.47
N LEU A 64 -5.60 3.30 -9.64
CA LEU A 64 -5.56 4.71 -10.10
C LEU A 64 -4.17 5.14 -10.57
N ILE A 65 -3.11 4.43 -10.15
CA ILE A 65 -1.72 4.79 -10.48
C ILE A 65 -1.46 4.84 -11.99
N PRO A 66 -1.94 3.89 -12.84
CA PRO A 66 -1.78 4.00 -14.28
C PRO A 66 -2.35 5.29 -14.86
N ILE A 67 -3.46 5.79 -14.33
CA ILE A 67 -4.06 7.04 -14.82
C ILE A 67 -3.08 8.19 -14.55
N ALA A 68 -2.64 8.34 -13.30
CA ALA A 68 -1.67 9.36 -12.92
C ALA A 68 -0.34 9.23 -13.69
N SER A 69 0.17 8.01 -13.83
CA SER A 69 1.45 7.73 -14.51
C SER A 69 1.43 8.09 -15.99
N ASN A 70 0.32 7.88 -16.70
CA ASN A 70 0.21 8.24 -18.10
C ASN A 70 0.00 9.75 -18.30
N LEU A 71 -0.60 10.44 -17.32
CA LEU A 71 -0.85 11.89 -17.40
C LEU A 71 0.35 12.74 -16.97
N TRP A 72 0.98 12.39 -15.85
CA TRP A 72 2.02 13.21 -15.20
C TRP A 72 3.42 12.62 -15.33
N GLY A 73 3.52 11.42 -15.91
CA GLY A 73 4.74 10.64 -15.89
C GLY A 73 4.95 9.89 -14.56
N TRP A 74 5.67 8.78 -14.65
CA TRP A 74 5.85 7.86 -13.53
C TRP A 74 6.68 8.45 -12.38
N VAL A 75 7.64 9.33 -12.65
CA VAL A 75 8.48 9.94 -11.61
C VAL A 75 7.65 10.85 -10.72
N LEU A 76 6.89 11.77 -11.32
CA LEU A 76 6.03 12.69 -10.59
C LEU A 76 4.90 11.94 -9.86
N THR A 77 4.30 10.94 -10.52
CA THR A 77 3.30 10.06 -9.90
C THR A 77 3.85 9.33 -8.68
N GLY A 78 5.07 8.81 -8.76
CA GLY A 78 5.74 8.16 -7.63
C GLY A 78 5.94 9.13 -6.46
N LEU A 79 6.42 10.35 -6.72
CA LEU A 79 6.61 11.38 -5.70
C LEU A 79 5.29 11.82 -5.05
N ILE A 80 4.26 12.05 -5.86
CA ILE A 80 2.90 12.41 -5.38
C ILE A 80 2.32 11.28 -4.52
N SER A 81 2.48 10.02 -4.95
CA SER A 81 2.01 8.85 -4.21
C SER A 81 2.74 8.71 -2.87
N ILE A 82 4.07 8.88 -2.83
CA ILE A 82 4.85 8.87 -1.58
C ILE A 82 4.33 9.95 -0.64
N PHE A 83 4.11 11.16 -1.14
CA PHE A 83 3.59 12.27 -0.33
C PHE A 83 2.19 11.96 0.22
N ALA A 84 1.24 11.61 -0.64
CA ALA A 84 -0.14 11.33 -0.24
C ALA A 84 -0.23 10.15 0.74
N TRP A 85 0.51 9.07 0.47
CA TRP A 85 0.55 7.89 1.33
C TRP A 85 1.19 8.18 2.68
N SER A 86 2.29 8.92 2.70
CA SER A 86 2.94 9.31 3.95
C SER A 86 2.07 10.23 4.79
N PHE A 87 1.35 11.15 4.14
CA PHE A 87 0.43 12.06 4.81
C PHE A 87 -0.78 11.32 5.39
N GLY A 88 -1.40 10.42 4.63
CA GLY A 88 -2.48 9.55 5.13
C GLY A 88 -1.99 8.65 6.27
N ALA A 89 -0.81 8.04 6.13
CA ALA A 89 -0.21 7.18 7.14
C ALA A 89 0.06 7.95 8.44
N TRP A 90 0.61 9.16 8.34
CA TRP A 90 0.81 10.06 9.47
C TRP A 90 -0.48 10.32 10.24
N VAL A 91 -1.56 10.69 9.54
CA VAL A 91 -2.86 10.94 10.17
C VAL A 91 -3.43 9.67 10.80
N ALA A 92 -3.39 8.53 10.11
CA ALA A 92 -3.83 7.24 10.65
C ALA A 92 -3.05 6.85 11.92
N PHE A 93 -1.73 7.07 11.93
CA PHE A 93 -0.87 6.83 13.10
C PHE A 93 -1.26 7.73 14.29
N VAL A 94 -1.49 9.02 14.05
CA VAL A 94 -1.91 9.97 15.11
C VAL A 94 -3.29 9.62 15.64
N ILE A 95 -4.24 9.23 14.78
CA ILE A 95 -5.56 8.78 15.20
C ILE A 95 -5.44 7.51 16.06
N GLY A 96 -4.66 6.52 15.61
CA GLY A 96 -4.38 5.30 16.38
C GLY A 96 -3.76 5.61 17.74
N ARG A 97 -2.80 6.54 17.79
CA ARG A 97 -2.13 7.00 19.01
C ARG A 97 -3.09 7.63 20.01
N LYS A 98 -3.93 8.54 19.54
CA LYS A 98 -4.75 9.38 20.41
C LYS A 98 -6.06 8.70 20.82
N TYR A 99 -6.68 7.96 19.90
CA TYR A 99 -8.03 7.43 20.07
C TYR A 99 -8.09 5.90 20.04
N GLY A 100 -7.09 5.23 19.47
CA GLY A 100 -7.16 3.80 19.20
C GLY A 100 -7.29 2.93 20.46
N VAL A 101 -6.58 3.25 21.55
CA VAL A 101 -6.74 2.51 22.83
C VAL A 101 -8.15 2.69 23.42
N GLN A 102 -8.73 3.89 23.30
CA GLN A 102 -10.08 4.15 23.81
C GLN A 102 -11.17 3.39 23.03
N ILE A 103 -10.94 3.15 21.74
CA ILE A 103 -11.84 2.38 20.88
C ILE A 103 -11.64 0.87 21.13
N ILE A 104 -10.40 0.41 21.14
CA ILE A 104 -10.08 -1.03 21.20
C ILE A 104 -10.30 -1.63 22.58
N LYS A 105 -10.25 -0.84 23.67
CA LYS A 105 -10.58 -1.32 25.02
C LYS A 105 -12.00 -1.89 25.17
N LYS A 106 -12.90 -1.61 24.20
CA LYS A 106 -14.24 -2.20 24.12
C LYS A 106 -14.22 -3.66 23.66
N PHE A 107 -13.13 -4.09 23.02
CA PHE A 107 -12.98 -5.42 22.41
C PHE A 107 -11.86 -6.26 23.06
N ILE A 108 -10.85 -5.61 23.65
CA ILE A 108 -9.67 -6.25 24.24
C ILE A 108 -9.37 -5.61 25.60
N SER A 109 -8.92 -6.39 26.58
CA SER A 109 -8.55 -5.85 27.89
C SER A 109 -7.32 -4.92 27.80
N LEU A 110 -7.28 -3.86 28.64
CA LEU A 110 -6.12 -2.97 28.70
C LEU A 110 -4.82 -3.72 29.02
N LYS A 111 -4.91 -4.77 29.87
CA LYS A 111 -3.78 -5.61 30.23
C LYS A 111 -3.16 -6.30 29.01
N ASP A 112 -3.98 -6.77 28.07
CA ASP A 112 -3.50 -7.44 26.86
C ASP A 112 -2.89 -6.45 25.87
N ILE A 113 -3.47 -5.25 25.74
CA ILE A 113 -2.90 -4.16 24.91
C ILE A 113 -1.48 -3.81 25.40
N TYR A 114 -1.32 -3.55 26.71
CA TYR A 114 0.00 -3.27 27.29
C TYR A 114 0.97 -4.45 27.20
N ARG A 115 0.46 -5.68 27.23
CA ARG A 115 1.29 -6.88 27.05
C ARG A 115 1.83 -6.99 25.63
N ILE A 116 1.02 -6.63 24.62
CA ILE A 116 1.46 -6.58 23.22
C ILE A 116 2.50 -5.48 23.04
N GLU A 117 2.22 -4.28 23.56
CA GLU A 117 3.13 -3.13 23.48
C GLU A 117 4.52 -3.45 24.07
N LYS A 118 4.57 -4.06 25.27
CA LYS A 118 5.83 -4.47 25.91
C LYS A 118 6.61 -5.55 25.16
N LYS A 119 5.98 -6.28 24.25
CA LYS A 119 6.62 -7.33 23.45
C LYS A 119 7.20 -6.81 22.14
N VAL A 120 6.86 -5.59 21.73
CA VAL A 120 7.41 -4.99 20.51
C VAL A 120 8.84 -4.53 20.81
N PRO A 121 9.88 -5.12 20.19
CA PRO A 121 11.26 -4.71 20.44
C PRO A 121 11.51 -3.31 19.89
N GLU A 122 11.99 -2.39 20.73
CA GLU A 122 12.25 -1.00 20.33
C GLU A 122 13.54 -0.85 19.50
N GLU A 123 14.57 -1.66 19.80
CA GLU A 123 15.92 -1.58 19.22
C GLU A 123 15.99 -1.82 17.70
N SER A 124 14.95 -2.41 17.11
CA SER A 124 14.86 -2.69 15.66
C SER A 124 13.56 -2.20 15.04
N LEU A 125 12.80 -1.36 15.75
CA LEU A 125 11.44 -0.99 15.34
C LEU A 125 11.44 -0.22 14.00
N PHE A 126 12.44 0.63 13.77
CA PHE A 126 12.59 1.35 12.49
C PHE A 126 12.65 0.39 11.30
N TRP A 127 13.62 -0.53 11.29
CA TRP A 127 13.79 -1.49 10.19
C TRP A 127 12.64 -2.49 10.11
N THR A 128 12.08 -2.86 11.26
CA THR A 128 10.86 -3.68 11.30
C THR A 128 9.73 -2.99 10.56
N VAL A 129 9.51 -1.69 10.78
CA VAL A 129 8.48 -0.94 10.06
C VAL A 129 8.79 -0.84 8.57
N VAL A 130 10.04 -0.53 8.19
CA VAL A 130 10.47 -0.50 6.78
C VAL A 130 10.14 -1.83 6.08
N LEU A 131 10.47 -2.96 6.70
CA LEU A 131 10.22 -4.29 6.13
C LEU A 131 8.73 -4.67 6.16
N LEU A 132 8.00 -4.33 7.21
CA LEU A 132 6.57 -4.59 7.31
C LEU A 132 5.77 -3.82 6.27
N ARG A 133 6.21 -2.62 5.88
CA ARG A 133 5.60 -1.83 4.79
C ARG A 133 5.65 -2.57 3.44
N LEU A 134 6.56 -3.53 3.27
CA LEU A 134 6.63 -4.30 2.03
C LEU A 134 5.50 -5.32 1.86
N ILE A 135 4.87 -5.72 2.96
CA ILE A 135 3.86 -6.79 2.96
C ILE A 135 2.52 -6.37 3.57
N THR A 136 2.49 -5.24 4.29
CA THR A 136 1.32 -4.79 5.04
C THR A 136 0.77 -3.51 4.43
N PRO A 137 -0.56 -3.43 4.19
CA PRO A 137 -1.22 -2.22 3.75
C PRO A 137 -0.89 -0.99 4.60
N VAL A 138 -0.81 0.17 3.93
CA VAL A 138 -0.30 1.41 4.55
C VAL A 138 -1.21 1.87 5.69
N ASP A 139 -2.50 1.81 5.47
CA ASP A 139 -3.59 2.07 6.42
C ASP A 139 -3.50 1.25 7.71
N ILE A 140 -3.63 -0.08 7.63
CA ILE A 140 -3.76 -1.00 8.77
C ILE A 140 -2.51 -0.94 9.64
N LEU A 141 -1.32 -0.96 9.02
CA LEU A 141 -0.06 -0.91 9.76
C LEU A 141 0.09 0.43 10.49
N SER A 142 -0.35 1.54 9.91
CA SER A 142 -0.26 2.87 10.56
C SER A 142 -1.10 2.95 11.82
N TYR A 143 -2.35 2.47 11.76
CA TYR A 143 -3.19 2.36 12.95
C TYR A 143 -2.59 1.46 14.00
N ALA A 144 -2.14 0.25 13.61
CA ALA A 144 -1.54 -0.72 14.53
C ALA A 144 -0.29 -0.15 15.22
N LEU A 145 0.62 0.49 14.48
CA LEU A 145 1.81 1.11 15.06
C LEU A 145 1.45 2.28 15.99
N GLY A 146 0.43 3.07 15.65
CA GLY A 146 -0.08 4.13 16.52
C GLY A 146 -0.61 3.61 17.86
N ILE A 147 -1.27 2.45 17.85
CA ILE A 147 -1.89 1.85 19.03
C ILE A 147 -0.89 1.06 19.90
N PHE A 148 -0.05 0.24 19.28
CA PHE A 148 0.67 -0.85 19.96
C PHE A 148 2.17 -0.61 20.12
N THR A 149 2.70 0.54 19.73
CA THR A 149 4.16 0.81 19.82
C THR A 149 4.42 2.16 20.47
N LYS A 150 5.61 2.39 21.02
CA LYS A 150 6.05 3.70 21.53
C LYS A 150 6.86 4.52 20.54
N MET A 151 6.86 4.12 19.26
CA MET A 151 7.61 4.80 18.21
C MET A 151 7.26 6.29 18.17
N ASP A 152 8.26 7.17 18.15
CA ASP A 152 8.02 8.58 17.92
C ASP A 152 7.62 8.82 16.46
N ILE A 153 6.95 9.95 16.24
CA ILE A 153 6.34 10.23 14.94
C ILE A 153 7.35 10.46 13.82
N ARG A 154 8.55 10.95 14.14
CA ARG A 154 9.59 11.22 13.13
C ARG A 154 10.19 9.91 12.65
N THR A 155 10.59 9.05 13.58
CA THR A 155 11.13 7.72 13.27
C THR A 155 10.12 6.91 12.47
N TYR A 156 8.84 6.95 12.87
CA TYR A 156 7.75 6.30 12.14
C TYR A 156 7.58 6.83 10.70
N LEU A 157 7.61 8.15 10.51
CA LEU A 157 7.47 8.79 9.20
C LEU A 157 8.62 8.40 8.27
N PHE A 158 9.87 8.49 8.74
CA PHE A 158 11.03 8.10 7.93
C PHE A 158 10.99 6.61 7.57
N ALA A 159 10.70 5.72 8.53
CA ALA A 159 10.55 4.30 8.26
C ALA A 159 9.44 4.02 7.22
N THR A 160 8.32 4.74 7.32
CA THR A 160 7.20 4.62 6.38
C THR A 160 7.59 5.10 4.98
N ILE A 161 8.16 6.30 4.85
CA ILE A 161 8.59 6.86 3.57
C ILE A 161 9.56 5.91 2.87
N ILE A 162 10.58 5.42 3.59
CA ILE A 162 11.56 4.47 3.03
C ILE A 162 10.88 3.16 2.62
N GLY A 163 9.99 2.63 3.46
CA GLY A 163 9.30 1.37 3.18
C GLY A 163 8.34 1.42 1.98
N ILE A 164 7.66 2.55 1.74
CA ILE A 164 6.70 2.68 0.64
C ILE A 164 7.33 3.14 -0.68
N THR A 165 8.47 3.85 -0.62
CA THR A 165 9.13 4.46 -1.80
C THR A 165 9.36 3.47 -2.94
N PRO A 166 9.91 2.26 -2.71
CA PRO A 166 10.13 1.30 -3.79
C PRO A 166 8.85 0.93 -4.53
N PHE A 167 7.75 0.69 -3.80
CA PHE A 167 6.46 0.32 -4.40
C PHE A 167 5.84 1.47 -5.17
N ALA A 168 5.92 2.70 -4.66
CA ALA A 168 5.41 3.87 -5.34
C ALA A 168 6.01 3.99 -6.75
N PHE A 169 7.34 3.88 -6.86
CA PHE A 169 8.01 3.95 -8.15
C PHE A 169 7.82 2.70 -9.02
N ILE A 170 7.82 1.49 -8.45
CA ILE A 170 7.57 0.25 -9.22
C ILE A 170 6.19 0.31 -9.89
N PHE A 171 5.14 0.62 -9.14
CA PHE A 171 3.78 0.68 -9.69
C PHE A 171 3.59 1.89 -10.59
N ALA A 172 4.18 3.04 -10.27
CA ALA A 172 4.12 4.20 -11.15
C ALA A 172 4.79 3.92 -12.49
N TYR A 173 5.98 3.31 -12.49
CA TYR A 173 6.67 2.92 -13.71
C TYR A 173 5.86 1.88 -14.49
N LEU A 174 5.39 0.83 -13.80
CA LEU A 174 4.57 -0.21 -14.42
C LEU A 174 3.31 0.37 -15.06
N GLY A 175 2.65 1.34 -14.41
CA GLY A 175 1.47 2.01 -14.95
C GLY A 175 1.74 2.81 -16.23
N SER A 176 2.98 3.26 -16.45
CA SER A 176 3.38 4.06 -17.63
C SER A 176 3.79 3.23 -18.84
N VAL A 177 4.18 1.96 -18.65
CA VAL A 177 4.60 1.11 -19.79
C VAL A 177 3.38 0.55 -20.54
N PRO A 178 3.51 0.16 -21.82
CA PRO A 178 2.42 -0.47 -22.56
C PRO A 178 1.81 -1.66 -21.83
N ILE A 179 0.49 -1.83 -21.93
CA ILE A 179 -0.26 -2.87 -21.22
C ILE A 179 0.28 -4.28 -21.38
N GLN A 180 0.88 -4.62 -22.53
CA GLN A 180 1.47 -5.93 -22.79
C GLN A 180 2.61 -6.22 -21.80
N TYR A 181 3.47 -5.24 -21.52
CA TYR A 181 4.54 -5.38 -20.54
C TYR A 181 3.99 -5.47 -19.12
N GLN A 182 2.90 -4.75 -18.81
CA GLN A 182 2.23 -4.86 -17.51
C GLN A 182 1.72 -6.27 -17.26
N ILE A 183 1.02 -6.85 -18.26
CA ILE A 183 0.52 -8.23 -18.20
C ILE A 183 1.68 -9.20 -18.00
N ILE A 184 2.77 -9.07 -18.78
CA ILE A 184 3.96 -9.92 -18.64
C ILE A 184 4.55 -9.81 -17.23
N SER A 185 4.69 -8.60 -16.69
CA SER A 185 5.21 -8.39 -15.32
C SER A 185 4.33 -9.03 -14.25
N PHE A 186 3.00 -8.88 -14.32
CA PHE A 186 2.09 -9.51 -13.36
C PHE A 186 2.10 -11.04 -13.48
N LEU A 187 2.16 -11.58 -14.70
CA LEU A 187 2.29 -13.03 -14.91
C LEU A 187 3.61 -13.56 -14.37
N ALA A 188 4.74 -12.90 -14.66
CA ALA A 188 6.05 -13.28 -14.16
C ALA A 188 6.08 -13.27 -12.63
N PHE A 189 5.53 -12.23 -12.00
CA PHE A 189 5.42 -12.15 -10.54
C PHE A 189 4.52 -13.27 -9.97
N GLY A 190 3.39 -13.56 -10.63
CA GLY A 190 2.52 -14.68 -10.27
C GLY A 190 3.24 -16.03 -10.34
N VAL A 191 4.05 -16.28 -11.38
CA VAL A 191 4.86 -17.49 -11.53
C VAL A 191 5.91 -17.59 -10.42
N LEU A 192 6.60 -16.50 -10.07
CA LEU A 192 7.56 -16.49 -8.96
C LEU A 192 6.92 -16.86 -7.63
N ILE A 193 5.71 -16.34 -7.34
CA ILE A 193 4.95 -16.71 -6.15
C ILE A 193 4.59 -18.20 -6.17
N LEU A 194 4.14 -18.72 -7.31
CA LEU A 194 3.80 -20.13 -7.46
C LEU A 194 5.03 -21.03 -7.24
N ILE A 195 6.18 -20.68 -7.80
CA ILE A 195 7.45 -21.40 -7.59
C ILE A 195 7.81 -21.40 -6.10
N GLY A 196 7.80 -20.23 -5.45
CA GLY A 196 8.08 -20.15 -4.01
C GLY A 196 7.12 -20.97 -3.16
N TRP A 197 5.84 -21.02 -3.55
CA TRP A 197 4.83 -21.85 -2.89
C TRP A 197 5.09 -23.35 -3.06
N VAL A 198 5.42 -23.80 -4.28
CA VAL A 198 5.77 -25.19 -4.58
C VAL A 198 7.03 -25.62 -3.83
N VAL A 199 8.09 -24.81 -3.86
CA VAL A 199 9.34 -25.06 -3.11
C VAL A 199 9.04 -25.22 -1.62
N ARG A 200 8.19 -24.36 -1.05
CA ARG A 200 7.78 -24.46 0.36
C ARG A 200 7.04 -25.77 0.66
N ILE A 201 6.20 -26.27 -0.25
CA ILE A 201 5.49 -27.55 -0.09
C ILE A 201 6.49 -28.71 -0.13
N ILE A 202 7.38 -28.73 -1.11
CA ILE A 202 8.41 -29.76 -1.26
C ILE A 202 9.30 -29.76 0.00
N TYR A 203 9.81 -28.60 0.42
CA TYR A 203 10.65 -28.49 1.61
C TYR A 203 9.96 -29.07 2.86
N LYS A 204 8.67 -28.75 3.05
CA LYS A 204 7.88 -29.32 4.17
C LYS A 204 7.64 -30.82 4.08
N LYS A 205 7.63 -31.40 2.88
CA LYS A 205 7.39 -32.83 2.67
C LYS A 205 8.65 -33.68 2.88
N TYR A 206 9.83 -33.12 2.60
CA TYR A 206 11.10 -33.87 2.61
C TYR A 206 12.04 -33.51 3.75
N PHE A 207 11.94 -32.32 4.35
CA PHE A 207 12.87 -31.83 5.37
C PHE A 207 12.18 -31.46 6.70
N LYS A 208 10.89 -31.76 6.84
CA LYS A 208 10.12 -31.70 8.08
C LYS A 208 9.37 -33.01 8.27
#